data_AF-A0A6P2BX01-F1
#
_entry.id   AF-A0A6P2BX01-F1
#
_cell.length_a   1.000
_cell.length_b   1.000
_cell.length_c   1.000
_cell.angle_alpha   90.00
_cell.angle_beta   90.00
_cell.angle_gamma   90.00
#
_symmetry.space_group_name_H-M   'P 1'
#
loop_
_entity.id
_entity.type
_entity.pdbx_description
1 polymer ?
#
loop_
_entity_poly.entity_id
_entity_poly.type
_entity_poly.pdbx_seq_one_letter_code
_entity_poly.pdbx_strand_id
1 'polypeptide(L)'
;MRKPPEDGTKFDRDNLLSLLSVYTTQFASYTTLLWQVPALGLAAQAFLMTIVLGSHDNTSDGAKYAAGILSIVVAGASIRLMHSQRGRAINQSELAKRVSRNLALNELLGTLHINDAAPQSTSPEDVWDVNHWTYGLWLTCMALFVGVDLAVIASIAAGTGWFT
;
A
#
# COMPACT_ATOMS: atom_id res chain seq x y z
N MET A 1 -16.63 -28.49 1.08
CA MET A 1 -15.53 -28.77 2.05
C MET A 1 -14.56 -29.72 1.39
N ARG A 2 -13.33 -29.28 1.12
CA ARG A 2 -12.29 -30.10 0.48
C ARG A 2 -11.70 -31.02 1.55
N LYS A 3 -11.81 -32.34 1.37
CA LYS A 3 -11.21 -33.34 2.28
C LYS A 3 -9.69 -33.05 2.37
N PRO A 4 -9.11 -32.95 3.57
CA PRO A 4 -7.66 -32.79 3.69
C PRO A 4 -6.97 -34.03 3.10
N PRO A 5 -5.83 -33.88 2.41
CA PRO A 5 -5.11 -35.02 1.85
C PRO A 5 -4.71 -36.01 2.95
N GLU A 6 -5.11 -37.27 2.78
CA GLU A 6 -4.81 -38.42 3.66
C GLU A 6 -3.41 -38.98 3.43
N ASP A 7 -2.38 -38.13 3.52
CA ASP A 7 -1.00 -38.60 3.59
C ASP A 7 -0.30 -37.94 4.78
N GLY A 8 0.22 -38.79 5.67
CA GLY A 8 0.94 -38.42 6.89
C GLY A 8 2.33 -37.85 6.60
N THR A 9 2.47 -37.02 5.56
CA THR A 9 3.67 -36.25 5.31
C THR A 9 3.73 -35.10 6.33
N LYS A 10 4.30 -35.39 7.50
CA LYS A 10 4.90 -34.33 8.30
C LYS A 10 5.87 -33.59 7.38
N PHE A 11 5.55 -32.35 7.04
CA PHE A 11 6.46 -31.50 6.29
C PHE A 11 7.80 -31.48 7.01
N ASP A 12 8.84 -31.91 6.31
CA ASP A 12 10.20 -31.86 6.83
C ASP A 12 10.58 -30.42 7.20
N ARG A 13 11.40 -30.26 8.23
CA ARG A 13 11.79 -28.95 8.77
C ARG A 13 12.44 -28.09 7.69
N ASP A 14 13.23 -28.70 6.81
CA ASP A 14 13.90 -28.04 5.70
C ASP A 14 12.90 -27.50 4.66
N ASN A 15 11.80 -28.23 4.40
CA ASN A 15 10.72 -27.77 3.54
C ASN A 15 9.98 -26.58 4.16
N LEU A 16 9.73 -26.61 5.47
CA LEU A 16 9.11 -25.49 6.19
C LEU A 16 10.00 -24.25 6.17
N LEU A 17 11.32 -24.39 6.35
CA LEU A 17 12.28 -23.29 6.25
C LEU A 17 12.31 -22.70 4.83
N SER A 18 12.28 -23.55 3.80
CA SER A 18 12.17 -23.13 2.41
C SER A 18 10.89 -22.32 2.14
N LEU A 19 9.74 -22.82 2.60
CA LEU A 19 8.46 -22.09 2.49
C LEU A 19 8.48 -20.76 3.24
N LEU A 20 9.06 -20.72 4.44
CA LEU A 20 9.21 -19.49 5.21
C LEU A 20 10.05 -18.46 4.43
N SER A 21 11.17 -18.88 3.83
CA SER A 21 12.01 -18.02 3.00
C SER A 21 11.25 -17.46 1.79
N VAL A 22 10.46 -18.29 1.09
CA VAL A 22 9.65 -17.85 -0.04
C VAL A 22 8.59 -16.83 0.39
N TYR A 23 7.84 -17.11 1.46
CA TYR A 23 6.77 -16.21 1.91
C TYR A 23 7.30 -14.89 2.46
N THR A 24 8.42 -14.92 3.21
CA THR A 24 9.06 -13.70 3.71
C THR A 24 9.63 -12.85 2.57
N THR A 25 10.21 -13.46 1.54
CA THR A 25 10.68 -12.76 0.33
C THR A 25 9.51 -12.12 -0.43
N GLN A 26 8.40 -12.84 -0.60
CA GLN A 26 7.21 -12.28 -1.25
C GLN A 26 6.56 -11.17 -0.43
N PHE A 27 6.49 -11.32 0.90
CA PHE A 27 6.03 -10.29 1.81
C PHE A 27 6.86 -9.01 1.67
N ALA A 28 8.19 -9.11 1.67
CA ALA A 28 9.09 -7.98 1.48
C ALA A 28 8.88 -7.29 0.13
N SER A 29 8.69 -8.06 -0.94
CA SER A 29 8.41 -7.54 -2.29
C SER A 29 7.09 -6.76 -2.36
N TYR A 30 5.99 -7.34 -1.84
CA TYR A 30 4.69 -6.64 -1.81
C TYR A 30 4.71 -5.41 -0.92
N THR A 31 5.40 -5.47 0.22
CA THR A 31 5.55 -4.32 1.12
C THR A 31 6.32 -3.20 0.46
N THR A 32 7.40 -3.51 -0.26
CA THR A 32 8.16 -2.51 -1.03
C THR A 32 7.28 -1.81 -2.07
N LEU A 33 6.52 -2.58 -2.86
CA LEU A 33 5.60 -2.04 -3.85
C LEU A 33 4.49 -1.19 -3.21
N LEU A 34 3.97 -1.62 -2.06
CA LEU A 34 2.93 -0.91 -1.31
C LEU A 34 3.36 0.51 -0.92
N TRP A 35 4.63 0.71 -0.59
CA TRP A 35 5.17 2.04 -0.23
C TRP A 35 5.63 2.87 -1.44
N GLN A 36 6.01 2.23 -2.55
CA GLN A 36 6.42 2.94 -3.77
C GLN A 36 5.24 3.56 -4.53
N VAL A 37 4.10 2.86 -4.61
CA VAL A 37 2.90 3.34 -5.31
C VAL A 37 2.43 4.72 -4.82
N PRO A 38 2.26 4.98 -3.51
CA PRO A 38 1.83 6.29 -3.04
C PRO A 38 2.82 7.41 -3.38
N ALA A 39 4.12 7.16 -3.32
CA ALA A 39 5.14 8.17 -3.66
C ALA A 39 5.07 8.57 -5.15
N LEU A 40 4.93 7.59 -6.05
CA LEU A 40 4.76 7.84 -7.49
C LEU A 40 3.43 8.54 -7.78
N GLY A 41 2.36 8.13 -7.08
CA GLY A 41 1.05 8.77 -7.17
C GLY A 41 1.14 10.25 -6.79
N LEU A 42 1.71 10.58 -5.63
CA LEU A 42 1.86 11.97 -5.20
C LEU A 42 2.72 12.80 -6.15
N ALA A 43 3.80 12.23 -6.69
CA ALA A 43 4.63 12.93 -7.67
C ALA A 43 3.85 13.27 -8.95
N ALA A 44 3.06 12.32 -9.44
CA ALA A 44 2.19 12.55 -10.59
C ALA A 44 1.11 13.60 -10.29
N GLN A 45 0.49 13.56 -9.11
CA GLN A 45 -0.48 14.57 -8.67
C GLN A 45 0.13 15.97 -8.61
N ALA A 46 1.32 16.11 -8.01
CA ALA A 46 2.02 17.39 -7.93
C ALA A 46 2.30 17.96 -9.34
N PHE A 47 2.75 17.11 -10.26
CA PHE A 47 2.97 17.52 -11.66
C PHE A 47 1.67 17.96 -12.35
N LEU A 48 0.58 17.18 -12.24
CA LEU A 48 -0.69 17.54 -12.86
C LEU A 48 -1.28 18.82 -12.24
N MET A 49 -1.15 18.98 -10.93
CA MET A 49 -1.58 20.18 -10.22
C MET A 49 -0.80 21.42 -10.68
N THR A 50 0.50 21.32 -11.00
CA THR A 50 1.25 22.45 -11.56
C THR A 50 0.75 22.87 -12.95
N ILE A 51 0.20 21.95 -13.75
CA ILE A 51 -0.43 22.28 -15.04
C ILE A 51 -1.75 23.00 -14.80
N VAL A 52 -2.55 22.51 -13.86
CA VAL A 52 -3.86 23.06 -13.53
C VAL A 52 -3.74 24.48 -12.95
N LEU A 53 -2.80 24.68 -12.03
CA LEU A 53 -2.51 25.96 -11.35
C LEU A 53 -1.51 26.84 -12.13
N GLY A 54 -1.06 26.39 -13.30
CA GLY A 54 -0.01 27.06 -14.07
C GLY A 54 -0.41 28.50 -14.41
N SER A 55 0.39 29.45 -13.91
CA SER A 55 0.22 30.91 -13.97
C SER A 55 0.47 31.55 -15.34
N HIS A 56 0.24 30.81 -16.42
CA HIS A 56 0.43 31.32 -17.78
C HIS A 56 -0.95 31.56 -18.40
N ASP A 57 -1.20 32.81 -18.83
CA ASP A 57 -2.38 33.25 -19.61
C ASP A 57 -2.68 32.40 -20.86
N ASN A 58 -1.75 31.51 -21.25
CA ASN A 58 -1.82 30.66 -22.44
C ASN A 58 -2.23 29.20 -22.16
N THR A 59 -2.43 28.78 -20.91
CA THR A 59 -2.92 27.42 -20.64
C THR A 59 -4.41 27.34 -20.93
N SER A 60 -4.79 26.66 -22.01
CA SER A 60 -6.20 26.49 -22.38
C SER A 60 -6.98 25.74 -21.30
N ASP A 61 -8.25 26.10 -21.11
CA ASP A 61 -9.14 25.42 -20.16
C ASP A 61 -9.22 23.91 -20.43
N GLY A 62 -9.14 23.52 -21.70
CA GLY A 62 -9.08 22.11 -22.11
C GLY A 62 -7.89 21.34 -21.52
N ALA A 63 -6.71 21.96 -21.42
CA ALA A 63 -5.54 21.35 -20.78
C ALA A 63 -5.73 21.20 -19.27
N LYS A 64 -6.38 22.17 -18.61
CA LYS A 64 -6.72 22.11 -17.18
C LYS A 64 -7.73 21.00 -16.88
N TYR A 65 -8.77 20.85 -17.70
CA TYR A 65 -9.73 19.75 -17.59
C TYR A 65 -9.07 18.39 -17.80
N ALA A 66 -8.24 18.26 -18.85
CA ALA A 66 -7.54 17.01 -19.12
C ALA A 66 -6.60 16.63 -17.97
N ALA A 67 -5.86 17.59 -17.41
CA ALA A 67 -4.98 17.37 -16.27
C ALA A 67 -5.76 16.97 -15.01
N GLY A 68 -6.87 17.64 -14.68
CA GLY A 68 -7.71 17.30 -13.54
C GLY A 68 -8.36 15.91 -13.64
N ILE A 69 -8.88 15.54 -14.82
CA ILE A 69 -9.43 14.19 -15.04
C ILE A 69 -8.34 13.13 -14.91
N LEU A 70 -7.17 13.36 -15.52
CA LEU A 70 -6.04 12.45 -15.42
C LEU A 70 -5.58 12.29 -13.96
N SER A 71 -5.62 13.37 -13.20
CA SER A 71 -5.28 13.40 -11.78
C SER A 71 -6.22 12.49 -10.97
N ILE A 72 -7.54 12.59 -11.18
CA ILE A 72 -8.52 11.69 -10.56
C ILE A 72 -8.26 10.22 -10.93
N VAL A 73 -7.96 9.94 -12.20
CA VAL A 73 -7.65 8.57 -12.68
C VAL A 73 -6.40 8.02 -11.99
N VAL A 74 -5.33 8.81 -11.89
CA VAL A 74 -4.08 8.42 -11.24
C VAL A 74 -4.28 8.17 -9.75
N ALA A 75 -5.05 9.01 -9.06
CA ALA A 75 -5.37 8.82 -7.65
C ALA A 75 -6.18 7.52 -7.45
N GLY A 76 -7.20 7.27 -8.27
CA GLY A 76 -7.99 6.04 -8.22
C GLY A 76 -7.17 4.77 -8.52
N ALA A 77 -6.30 4.83 -9.52
CA ALA A 77 -5.37 3.74 -9.83
C ALA A 77 -4.42 3.48 -8.65
N SER A 78 -3.85 4.53 -8.05
CA SER A 78 -2.94 4.43 -6.91
C SER A 78 -3.61 3.78 -5.71
N ILE A 79 -4.85 4.19 -5.37
CA ILE A 79 -5.64 3.58 -4.29
C ILE A 79 -5.86 2.08 -4.55
N ARG A 80 -6.27 1.72 -5.77
CA ARG A 80 -6.55 0.32 -6.13
C ARG A 80 -5.29 -0.54 -6.08
N LEU A 81 -4.17 -0.04 -6.57
CA LEU A 81 -2.89 -0.73 -6.50
C LEU A 81 -2.45 -0.92 -5.05
N MET A 82 -2.48 0.13 -4.23
CA MET A 82 -2.12 0.05 -2.81
C MET A 82 -2.97 -0.98 -2.08
N HIS A 83 -4.29 -0.99 -2.31
CA HIS A 83 -5.19 -1.96 -1.70
C HIS A 83 -4.87 -3.41 -2.12
N SER A 84 -4.61 -3.62 -3.41
CA SER A 84 -4.22 -4.93 -3.96
C SER A 84 -2.90 -5.44 -3.38
N GLN A 85 -1.87 -4.59 -3.34
CA GLN A 85 -0.57 -4.96 -2.76
C GLN A 85 -0.69 -5.23 -1.25
N ARG A 86 -1.52 -4.46 -0.54
CA ARG A 86 -1.78 -4.66 0.89
C ARG A 86 -2.42 -6.02 1.16
N GLY A 87 -3.46 -6.38 0.39
CA GLY A 87 -4.12 -7.67 0.54
C GLY A 87 -3.16 -8.84 0.28
N ARG A 88 -2.30 -8.72 -0.74
CA ARG A 88 -1.28 -9.75 -1.03
C ARG A 88 -0.22 -9.84 0.06
N ALA A 89 0.26 -8.71 0.58
CA ALA A 89 1.22 -8.68 1.68
C ALA A 89 0.64 -9.35 2.93
N ILE A 90 -0.59 -9.02 3.34
CA ILE A 90 -1.27 -9.63 4.50
C ILE A 90 -1.42 -11.15 4.32
N ASN A 91 -1.79 -11.61 3.14
CA ASN A 91 -1.90 -13.05 2.88
C ASN A 91 -0.55 -13.76 3.05
N GLN A 92 0.54 -13.15 2.57
CA GLN A 92 1.87 -13.74 2.69
C GLN A 92 2.42 -13.67 4.12
N SER A 93 2.16 -12.60 4.87
CA SER A 93 2.55 -12.52 6.28
C SER A 93 1.83 -13.55 7.12
N GLU A 94 0.54 -13.79 6.87
CA GLU A 94 -0.24 -14.81 7.56
C GLU A 94 0.26 -16.23 7.24
N LEU A 95 0.64 -16.50 5.98
CA LEU A 95 1.26 -17.77 5.61
C LEU A 95 2.64 -17.94 6.29
N ALA A 96 3.47 -16.90 6.29
CA ALA A 96 4.77 -16.92 6.97
C ALA A 96 4.60 -17.15 8.49
N LYS A 97 3.62 -16.51 9.11
CA LYS A 97 3.27 -16.67 10.54
C LYS A 97 2.88 -18.10 10.88
N ARG A 98 2.05 -18.74 10.05
CA ARG A 98 1.67 -20.16 10.25
C ARG A 98 2.86 -21.11 10.14
N VAL A 99 3.73 -20.88 9.17
CA VAL A 99 4.97 -21.67 9.04
C VAL A 99 5.90 -21.41 10.24
N SER A 100 5.99 -20.16 10.70
CA SER A 100 6.78 -19.78 11.87
C SER A 100 6.31 -20.47 13.16
N ARG A 101 4.99 -20.55 13.36
CA ARG A 101 4.37 -21.31 14.46
C ARG A 101 4.72 -22.78 14.42
N ASN A 102 4.64 -23.40 13.24
CA ASN A 102 4.98 -24.82 13.06
C ASN A 102 6.47 -25.11 13.33
N LEU A 103 7.34 -24.10 13.17
CA LEU A 103 8.77 -24.18 13.47
C LEU A 103 9.11 -23.83 14.93
N ALA A 104 8.11 -23.49 15.76
CA ALA A 104 8.28 -23.08 17.16
C ALA A 104 9.33 -21.97 17.36
N LEU A 105 9.39 -21.01 16.43
CA LEU A 105 10.38 -19.93 16.45
C LEU A 105 10.31 -19.05 17.71
N ASN A 106 9.13 -18.96 18.34
CA ASN A 106 8.97 -18.25 19.61
C ASN A 106 9.78 -18.91 20.74
N GLU A 107 9.78 -20.25 20.84
CA GLU A 107 10.56 -20.98 21.84
C GLU A 107 12.07 -20.81 21.62
N LEU A 108 12.49 -20.64 20.36
CA LEU A 108 13.90 -20.51 20.00
C LEU A 108 14.44 -19.09 20.21
N LEU A 109 13.68 -18.08 19.79
CA LEU A 109 14.15 -16.69 19.71
C LEU A 109 13.62 -15.80 20.84
N GLY A 110 12.59 -16.25 21.57
CA GLY A 110 11.92 -15.47 22.58
C GLY A 110 11.18 -14.26 22.01
N THR A 111 10.65 -13.41 22.90
CA THR A 111 10.00 -12.17 22.51
C THR A 111 11.02 -11.08 22.26
N LEU A 112 10.84 -10.33 21.17
CA LEU A 112 11.66 -9.17 20.85
C LEU A 112 11.09 -7.95 21.56
N HIS A 113 11.94 -7.22 22.30
CA HIS A 113 11.58 -5.95 22.90
C HIS A 113 12.58 -4.87 22.47
N ILE A 114 12.10 -3.89 21.69
CA ILE A 114 12.93 -2.82 21.12
C ILE A 114 12.17 -1.50 21.27
N ASN A 115 12.81 -0.50 21.89
CA ASN A 115 12.17 0.76 22.31
C ASN A 115 11.55 1.57 21.15
N ASP A 116 12.07 1.44 19.94
CA ASP A 116 11.61 2.15 18.73
C ASP A 116 10.87 1.24 17.73
N ALA A 117 10.60 -0.01 18.11
CA ALA A 117 9.78 -0.90 17.31
C ALA A 117 8.29 -0.57 17.50
N ALA A 118 7.51 -0.68 16.43
CA ALA A 118 6.06 -0.64 16.48
C ALA A 118 5.54 -1.98 15.92
N PRO A 119 5.09 -2.92 16.77
CA PRO A 119 4.92 -2.85 18.23
C PRO A 119 6.24 -3.03 19.03
N GLN A 120 6.35 -2.35 20.19
CA GLN A 120 7.54 -2.37 21.06
C GLN A 120 7.88 -3.76 21.63
N SER A 121 6.88 -4.64 21.77
CA SER A 121 7.07 -6.04 22.10
C SER A 121 6.35 -6.88 21.06
N THR A 122 7.11 -7.73 20.37
CA THR A 122 6.60 -8.53 19.26
C THR A 122 7.17 -9.94 19.32
N SER A 123 6.31 -10.94 19.15
CA SER A 123 6.78 -12.32 19.00
C SER A 123 7.41 -12.50 17.60
N PRO A 124 8.38 -13.42 17.41
CA PRO A 124 8.97 -13.70 16.11
C PRO A 124 7.93 -14.08 15.04
N GLU A 125 6.78 -14.59 15.46
CA GLU A 125 5.66 -14.96 14.59
C GLU A 125 4.83 -13.74 14.15
N ASP A 126 4.78 -12.69 14.99
CA ASP A 126 3.96 -11.49 14.79
C ASP A 126 4.74 -10.34 14.13
N VAL A 127 6.05 -10.50 13.89
CA VAL A 127 6.91 -9.46 13.28
C VAL A 127 6.46 -9.04 11.89
N TRP A 128 5.65 -9.87 11.23
CA TRP A 128 5.11 -9.64 9.89
C TRP A 128 3.77 -8.90 9.88
N ASP A 129 3.26 -8.46 11.04
CA ASP A 129 2.00 -7.75 11.11
C ASP A 129 2.13 -6.35 10.49
N VAL A 130 1.07 -5.92 9.79
CA VAL A 130 1.09 -4.70 8.97
C VAL A 130 0.36 -3.58 9.71
N ASN A 131 1.05 -2.46 9.95
CA ASN A 131 0.43 -1.30 10.59
C ASN A 131 -0.69 -0.71 9.72
N HIS A 132 -1.87 -0.55 10.32
CA HIS A 132 -3.08 -0.06 9.66
C HIS A 132 -3.12 1.47 9.54
N TRP A 133 -2.46 2.18 10.45
CA TRP A 133 -2.54 3.64 10.55
C TRP A 133 -1.90 4.32 9.34
N THR A 134 -0.68 3.92 8.99
CA THR A 134 0.06 4.52 7.90
C THR A 134 -0.62 4.30 6.55
N TYR A 135 -1.27 3.14 6.34
CA TYR A 135 -2.11 2.93 5.16
C TYR A 135 -3.30 3.90 5.11
N GLY A 136 -3.96 4.13 6.25
CA GLY A 136 -5.04 5.11 6.37
C GLY A 136 -4.59 6.51 6.00
N LEU A 137 -3.42 6.95 6.48
CA LEU A 137 -2.85 8.26 6.15
C LEU A 137 -2.69 8.45 4.63
N TRP A 138 -2.09 7.49 3.94
CA TRP A 138 -1.90 7.57 2.49
C TRP A 138 -3.22 7.54 1.72
N LEU A 139 -4.18 6.73 2.16
CA LEU A 139 -5.51 6.71 1.58
C LEU A 139 -6.20 8.06 1.73
N THR A 140 -6.10 8.70 2.90
CA THR A 140 -6.63 10.04 3.14
C THR A 140 -5.97 11.06 2.24
N CYS A 141 -4.65 11.05 2.08
CA CYS A 141 -3.95 11.94 1.15
C CYS A 141 -4.49 11.81 -0.28
N MET A 142 -4.61 10.58 -0.80
CA MET A 142 -5.12 10.35 -2.16
C MET A 142 -6.58 10.81 -2.30
N ALA A 143 -7.41 10.59 -1.29
CA ALA A 143 -8.80 11.04 -1.29
C ALA A 143 -8.91 12.57 -1.27
N LEU A 144 -8.05 13.25 -0.52
CA LEU A 144 -7.97 14.72 -0.50
C LEU A 144 -7.59 15.28 -1.88
N PHE A 145 -6.63 14.66 -2.57
CA PHE A 145 -6.25 15.05 -3.93
C PHE A 145 -7.44 14.97 -4.90
N VAL A 146 -8.18 13.86 -4.88
CA VAL A 146 -9.40 13.74 -5.69
C VAL A 146 -10.41 14.85 -5.37
N GLY A 147 -10.57 15.18 -4.08
CA GLY A 147 -11.44 16.27 -3.66
C GLY A 147 -10.99 17.64 -4.20
N VAL A 148 -9.69 17.92 -4.17
CA VAL A 148 -9.12 19.14 -4.73
C VAL A 148 -9.30 19.18 -6.25
N ASP A 149 -9.02 18.08 -6.97
CA ASP A 149 -9.19 18.03 -8.42
C ASP A 149 -10.64 18.29 -8.85
N LEU A 150 -11.60 17.71 -8.13
CA LEU A 150 -13.03 17.95 -8.35
C LEU A 150 -13.41 19.42 -8.09
N ALA A 151 -12.88 20.01 -7.02
CA ALA A 151 -13.12 21.42 -6.70
C ALA A 151 -12.56 22.34 -7.79
N VAL A 152 -11.36 22.04 -8.32
CA VAL A 152 -10.77 22.84 -9.39
C VAL A 152 -11.55 22.68 -10.70
N ILE A 153 -11.91 21.47 -11.09
CA ILE A 153 -12.75 21.23 -12.28
C ILE A 153 -14.08 22.00 -12.16
N ALA A 154 -14.72 21.95 -10.99
CA ALA A 154 -15.96 22.69 -10.74
C ALA A 154 -15.75 24.22 -10.81
N SER A 155 -14.63 24.73 -10.30
CA SER A 155 -14.29 26.16 -10.37
C SER A 155 -14.09 26.63 -11.81
N ILE A 156 -13.42 25.83 -12.64
CA ILE A 156 -13.23 26.14 -14.07
C ILE A 156 -14.60 26.12 -14.78
N ALA A 157 -15.45 25.12 -14.48
CA ALA A 157 -16.78 25.02 -15.08
C ALA A 157 -17.73 26.15 -14.68
N ALA A 158 -17.62 26.64 -13.45
CA ALA A 158 -18.41 27.76 -12.94
C ALA A 158 -17.90 29.14 -13.41
N GLY A 159 -16.72 29.20 -14.04
CA GLY A 159 -16.07 30.47 -14.40
C GLY A 159 -15.68 31.32 -13.18
N THR A 160 -15.62 30.72 -12.00
CA THR A 160 -15.25 31.41 -10.76
C THR A 160 -13.73 31.47 -10.67
N GLY A 161 -13.16 32.66 -10.83
CA GLY A 161 -11.70 32.88 -10.87
C GLY A 161 -10.99 32.78 -9.52
N TRP A 162 -11.39 31.86 -8.63
CA TRP A 162 -10.65 31.60 -7.40
C TRP A 162 -9.34 30.82 -7.62
N PHE A 163 -9.25 30.08 -8.73
CA PHE A 163 -8.08 29.27 -9.11
C PHE A 163 -7.55 29.57 -10.53
N THR A 164 -8.11 30.55 -11.24
CA THR A 164 -7.60 31.03 -12.54
C THR A 164 -6.91 32.36 -12.39
#